data_AF-A0A8T0G3H2-F1
#
_entry.id   AF-A0A8T0G3H2-F1
#
_cell.length_a   1.000
_cell.length_b   1.000
_cell.length_c   1.000
_cell.angle_alpha   90.00
_cell.angle_beta   90.00
_cell.angle_gamma   90.00
#
_symmetry.space_group_name_H-M   'P 1'
#
loop_
_entity.id
_entity.type
_entity.pdbx_description
1 polymer ?
#
loop_
_entity_poly.entity_id
_entity_poly.type
_entity_poly.pdbx_seq_one_letter_code
_entity_poly.pdbx_strand_id
1 'polypeptide(L)' 'MFLTAYLSCASAYLSCASGEMVIKLNFSEPFRGVTYTDYDRSSPCKFYGDGSRYYELRIPLKGCGTKQEAPRVFINK' A
#
# COMPACT_ATOMS: atom_id res chain seq x y z
N MET A 1 10.03 -8.68 -2.35
CA MET A 1 9.18 -8.85 -1.17
C MET A 1 7.74 -8.65 -1.61
N PHE A 2 6.98 -9.73 -1.76
CA PHE A 2 5.56 -9.66 -2.14
C PHE A 2 4.76 -9.50 -0.86
N LEU A 3 4.07 -8.38 -0.69
CA LEU A 3 3.08 -8.25 0.36
C LEU A 3 1.79 -8.90 -0.16
N THR A 4 1.45 -10.08 0.35
CA THR A 4 0.21 -10.77 -0.05
C THR A 4 -0.96 -10.11 0.64
N ALA A 5 -1.55 -9.08 0.01
CA ALA A 5 -2.84 -8.56 0.43
C ALA A 5 -3.93 -9.45 -0.17
N TYR A 6 -4.71 -10.13 0.68
CA TYR A 6 -5.88 -10.91 0.25
C TYR A 6 -7.00 -9.97 -0.19
N LEU A 7 -7.00 -9.54 -1.45
CA LEU A 7 -8.14 -8.87 -2.08
C LEU A 7 -8.78 -9.82 -3.09
N SER A 8 -9.93 -10.40 -2.74
CA SER A 8 -10.67 -11.31 -3.63
C SER A 8 -11.22 -10.64 -4.91
N CYS A 9 -11.31 -9.31 -4.91
CA CYS A 9 -11.83 -8.50 -6.03
C CYS A 9 -10.91 -7.32 -6.43
N ALA A 10 -9.61 -7.39 -6.10
CA ALA A 10 -8.66 -6.39 -6.56
C ALA A 10 -7.27 -6.99 -6.79
N SER A 11 -6.57 -6.45 -7.77
CA SER A 11 -5.14 -6.71 -7.96
C SER A 11 -4.32 -5.59 -7.33
N ALA A 12 -3.21 -5.96 -6.71
CA ALA A 12 -2.28 -5.03 -6.07
C ALA A 12 -0.88 -5.24 -6.62
N TYR A 13 -0.24 -4.16 -7.05
CA TYR A 13 1.16 -4.14 -7.46
C TYR A 13 1.94 -3.25 -6.53
N LEU A 14 3.02 -3.79 -5.95
CA LEU A 14 3.89 -3.05 -5.05
C LEU A 14 5.27 -2.86 -5.71
N SER A 15 5.75 -1.63 -5.67
CA SER A 15 7.10 -1.28 -6.11
C SER A 15 7.77 -0.40 -5.06
N CYS A 16 9.06 -0.64 -4.83
CA CYS A 16 9.84 0.16 -3.90
C CYS A 16 10.61 1.21 -4.71
N ALA A 17 10.33 2.49 -4.47
CA ALA A 17 11.06 3.62 -5.00
C ALA A 17 12.00 4.19 -3.92
N SER A 18 12.91 5.10 -4.30
CA SER A 18 13.80 5.74 -3.34
C SER A 18 13.00 6.58 -2.34
N GLY A 19 12.85 6.08 -1.11
CA GLY A 19 12.17 6.78 -0.01
C GLY A 19 10.69 6.43 0.20
N GLU A 20 10.05 5.75 -0.76
CA GLU A 20 8.61 5.45 -0.73
C GLU A 20 8.30 4.07 -1.32
N MET A 21 7.21 3.45 -0.86
CA MET A 21 6.57 2.32 -1.50
C MET A 21 5.41 2.83 -2.34
N VAL A 22 5.37 2.45 -3.61
CA VAL A 22 4.26 2.75 -4.52
C VAL A 22 3.40 1.50 -4.66
N ILE A 23 2.14 1.61 -4.25
CA ILE A 23 1.13 0.56 -4.33
C ILE A 23 0.10 0.97 -5.36
N LYS A 24 -0.06 0.16 -6.40
CA LYS A 24 -1.10 0.32 -7.42
C LYS A 24 -2.20 -0.68 -7.16
N LEU A 25 -3.41 -0.19 -6.92
CA LEU A 25 -4.60 -1.00 -6.70
C LEU A 25 -5.49 -0.89 -7.93
N ASN A 26 -5.95 -2.03 -8.41
CA ASN A 26 -6.94 -2.11 -9.48
C ASN A 26 -8.10 -2.99 -9.03
N PHE A 27 -9.24 -2.36 -8.79
CA PHE A 27 -10.47 -2.97 -8.31
C PHE A 27 -11.36 -3.37 -9.48
N SER A 28 -12.03 -4.53 -9.36
CA SER A 28 -13.04 -4.97 -10.32
C SER A 28 -14.23 -3.99 -10.41
N GLU A 29 -14.53 -3.32 -9.29
CA GLU A 29 -15.67 -2.43 -9.11
C GLU A 29 -15.24 -1.08 -8.50
N PRO A 30 -16.01 0.00 -8.71
CA PRO A 30 -15.80 1.30 -8.05
C PRO A 30 -15.62 1.18 -6.54
N PHE A 31 -14.47 1.59 -6.01
CA PHE A 31 -14.21 1.57 -4.57
C PHE A 31 -14.55 2.92 -3.93
N ARG A 32 -15.46 2.94 -2.95
CA ARG A 32 -15.83 4.14 -2.17
C ARG A 32 -15.57 3.98 -0.67
N GLY A 33 -14.68 3.07 -0.31
CA GLY A 33 -14.34 2.78 1.08
C GLY A 33 -13.19 3.64 1.61
N VAL A 34 -12.79 3.33 2.84
CA VAL A 34 -11.57 3.86 3.45
C VAL A 34 -10.56 2.72 3.60
N THR A 35 -9.31 3.01 3.26
CA THR A 35 -8.18 2.12 3.47
C THR A 35 -7.21 2.77 4.45
N TYR A 36 -6.78 2.00 5.46
CA TYR A 36 -5.74 2.42 6.40
C TYR A 36 -4.43 1.73 6.00
N THR A 37 -3.32 2.47 5.96
CA THR A 37 -2.01 1.89 5.60
C THR A 37 -1.30 1.25 6.79
N ASP A 38 -1.84 1.44 7.99
CA ASP A 38 -1.47 0.70 9.20
C ASP A 38 -2.74 0.19 9.91
N TYR A 39 -2.56 -0.62 10.95
CA TYR A 39 -3.68 -1.16 11.73
C TYR A 39 -4.33 -0.11 12.66
N ASP A 40 -3.76 1.10 12.72
CA ASP A 40 -4.20 2.17 13.59
C ASP A 40 -5.18 3.09 12.85
N ARG A 41 -6.46 3.00 13.23
CA ARG A 41 -7.52 3.85 12.68
C ARG A 41 -7.33 5.34 12.95
N SER A 42 -6.43 5.71 13.87
CA SER A 42 -6.05 7.10 14.16
C SER A 42 -4.90 7.62 13.28
N SER A 43 -4.27 6.74 12.49
CA SER A 43 -3.17 7.12 11.61
C SER A 43 -3.61 8.17 10.58
N PRO A 44 -2.78 9.20 10.33
CA PRO A 44 -3.05 10.17 9.28
C PRO A 44 -2.99 9.53 7.89
N CYS A 45 -2.37 8.35 7.76
CA CYS A 45 -2.19 7.66 6.50
C CYS A 45 -3.40 6.76 6.19
N LYS A 46 -4.48 7.44 5.83
CA LYS A 46 -5.72 6.85 5.34
C LYS A 46 -6.02 7.36 3.94
N PHE A 47 -6.57 6.49 3.13
CA PHE A 47 -6.98 6.77 1.78
C PHE A 47 -8.50 6.63 1.66
N TYR A 48 -9.13 7.59 0.98
CA TYR A 48 -10.56 7.61 0.72
C TYR A 48 -10.78 7.31 -0.76
N GLY A 49 -11.49 6.22 -1.06
CA GLY A 49 -11.90 5.90 -2.41
C GLY A 49 -12.93 6.90 -2.92
N ASP A 50 -12.71 7.43 -4.12
CA ASP A 50 -13.59 8.38 -4.80
C ASP A 50 -14.58 7.69 -5.76
N GLY A 51 -14.57 6.35 -5.80
CA GLY A 51 -15.32 5.55 -6.76
C GLY A 51 -14.53 5.20 -8.02
N SER A 52 -13.25 5.58 -8.11
CA SER A 52 -12.34 5.06 -9.13
C SER A 52 -12.12 3.56 -8.94
N ARG A 53 -11.69 2.92 -10.03
CA ARG A 53 -11.24 1.52 -10.02
C ARG A 53 -9.73 1.39 -9.86
N TYR A 54 -8.99 2.44 -10.21
CA TYR A 54 -7.55 2.47 -10.13
C TYR A 54 -7.09 3.50 -9.10
N TYR A 55 -6.15 3.11 -8.26
CA TYR A 55 -5.52 3.98 -7.28
C TYR A 55 -4.02 3.75 -7.22
N GLU A 56 -3.27 4.85 -7.08
CA GLU A 56 -1.85 4.83 -6.79
C GLU A 56 -1.63 5.44 -5.40
N LEU A 57 -1.18 4.61 -4.47
CA LEU A 57 -0.84 4.99 -3.11
C LEU A 57 0.67 5.09 -2.98
N ARG A 58 1.14 6.18 -2.35
CA ARG A 58 2.55 6.39 -2.06
C ARG A 58 2.74 6.43 -0.54
N ILE A 59 3.46 5.44 -0.03
CA ILE A 59 3.67 5.27 1.41
C ILE A 59 5.15 5.56 1.72
N PRO A 60 5.46 6.58 2.53
CA PRO A 60 6.83 6.88 2.92
C PRO A 60 7.47 5.74 3.73
N LEU A 61 8.72 5.38 3.42
CA LEU A 61 9.46 4.35 4.16
C LEU A 61 9.76 4.74 5.62
N LYS A 62 9.77 6.04 5.91
CA LYS A 62 9.99 6.61 7.25
C LYS A 62 8.72 7.30 7.78
N GLY A 63 7.54 6.79 7.45
CA GLY A 63 6.26 7.37 7.86
C GLY A 63 5.11 6.37 7.77
N CYS A 64 3.90 6.81 8.11
CA CYS A 64 2.67 6.01 8.00
C CYS A 64 2.70 4.65 8.74
N GLY A 65 3.46 4.58 9.84
CA GLY A 65 3.62 3.33 10.59
C GLY A 65 4.49 2.28 9.89
N THR A 66 5.14 2.61 8.76
CA THR A 66 6.04 1.69 8.05
C THR A 66 7.20 1.29 8.95
N LYS A 67 7.29 -0.01 9.25
CA LYS A 67 8.37 -0.59 10.05
C LYS A 67 9.34 -1.33 9.14
N GLN A 68 10.61 -0.98 9.24
CA GLN A 68 11.67 -1.80 8.68
C GLN A 68 12.01 -2.91 9.68
N GLU A 69 11.51 -4.12 9.43
CA GLU A 69 11.74 -5.30 10.28
C GLU A 69 13.22 -5.74 10.28
N ALA A 70 13.90 -5.66 9.13
CA ALA A 70 15.31 -6.03 9.00
C ALA A 70 16.14 -4.88 8.41
N PRO A 71 17.19 -4.41 9.09
CA PRO A 71 18.12 -3.47 8.51
C PRO A 71 18.90 -4.16 7.37
N ARG A 72 18.80 -3.59 6.16
CA ARG A 72 19.61 -3.95 4.96
C ARG A 72 19.45 -5.39 4.45
N VAL A 73 18.27 -5.75 3.96
CA VAL A 73 18.11 -6.97 3.14
C VAL A 73 18.42 -6.67 1.67
N PHE A 74 19.49 -7.29 1.15
CA PHE A 74 19.80 -7.34 -0.28
C PHE A 74 19.64 -8.78 -0.74
N ILE A 75 18.80 -9.03 -1.76
CA ILE A 75 18.71 -10.35 -2.41
C ILE A 75 18.82 -10.14 -3.91
N ASN A 76 19.80 -10.83 -4.50
CA ASN A 76 19.89 -11.07 -5.92
C ASN A 76 20.13 -12.57 -6.13
N LYS A 77 19.70 -13.09 -7.29
CA LYS A 77 19.61 -14.54 -7.59
C LYS A 77 20.89 -15.32 -7.32
#